data_AF-A0A538NPV4-F1
#
_entry.id   AF-A0A538NPV4-F1
#
_cell.length_a   1.000
_cell.length_b   1.000
_cell.length_c   1.000
_cell.angle_alpha   90.00
_cell.angle_beta   90.00
_cell.angle_gamma   90.00
#
_symmetry.space_group_name_H-M   'P 1'
#
loop_
_entity.id
_entity.type
_entity.pdbx_description
1 polymer ?
#
loop_
_entity_poly.entity_id
_entity_poly.type
_entity_poly.pdbx_seq_one_letter_code
_entity_poly.pdbx_strand_id
1 'polypeptide(L)'
;MIDEPSRESIATEPITDSDLITDEKVNFLLLEAKEQLAATVADAEALNKTGVYLLGGLLTATSALVAFTSSQFTAMKSFADQRWPVIIPLLVTTIYTAIDAVLVMWTALSCKELEHGGNTPKNLANPTLFSLDLRLLKFSEAMSYQGRIEKNLERNEQVGSPINRGIKAACLAPLIFIVFFVAA
;
A
#
# COMPACT_ATOMS: atom_id res chain seq x y z
N MET A 1 -39.58 -8.42 -6.89
CA MET A 1 -38.98 -7.89 -8.12
C MET A 1 -38.86 -6.40 -7.92
N ILE A 2 -37.66 -5.95 -7.54
CA ILE A 2 -37.36 -4.53 -7.32
C ILE A 2 -36.66 -4.10 -8.61
N ASP A 3 -37.30 -3.20 -9.37
CA ASP A 3 -36.73 -2.61 -10.57
C ASP A 3 -35.51 -1.76 -10.20
N GLU A 4 -34.33 -2.16 -10.68
CA GLU A 4 -33.15 -1.31 -10.71
C GLU A 4 -33.36 -0.17 -11.72
N PRO A 5 -33.09 1.09 -11.37
CA PRO A 5 -33.05 2.15 -12.36
C PRO A 5 -31.86 1.90 -13.30
N SER A 6 -32.19 1.81 -14.59
CA SER A 6 -31.25 1.70 -15.71
C SER A 6 -30.11 2.72 -15.56
N ARG A 7 -28.89 2.23 -15.41
CA ARG A 7 -27.68 3.05 -15.56
C ARG A 7 -27.70 3.66 -16.96
N GLU A 8 -27.96 4.96 -17.04
CA GLU A 8 -27.66 5.74 -18.23
C GLU A 8 -26.19 5.50 -18.57
N SER A 9 -25.94 4.83 -19.70
CA SER A 9 -24.61 4.77 -20.27
C SER A 9 -24.24 6.20 -20.63
N ILE A 10 -23.30 6.79 -19.90
CA ILE A 10 -22.65 8.02 -20.33
C ILE A 10 -21.97 7.68 -21.64
N ALA A 11 -22.61 8.05 -22.74
CA ALA A 11 -22.03 7.99 -24.06
C ALA A 11 -20.84 8.96 -24.05
N THR A 12 -19.63 8.42 -23.91
CA THR A 12 -18.41 9.14 -24.28
C THR A 12 -18.44 9.33 -25.79
N GLU A 13 -19.06 10.42 -26.23
CA GLU A 13 -18.80 10.93 -27.58
C GLU A 13 -17.31 11.22 -27.71
N PRO A 14 -16.67 10.84 -28.83
CA PRO A 14 -15.31 11.26 -29.09
C PRO A 14 -15.30 12.78 -29.22
N ILE A 15 -14.54 13.47 -28.38
CA ILE A 15 -14.35 14.92 -28.45
C ILE A 15 -13.66 15.22 -29.79
N THR A 16 -14.45 15.59 -30.81
CA THR A 16 -13.99 15.88 -32.17
C THR A 16 -13.76 17.37 -32.43
N ASP A 17 -13.93 18.25 -31.43
CA ASP A 17 -13.61 19.67 -31.56
C ASP A 17 -12.20 20.00 -31.08
N SER A 18 -11.27 20.00 -32.04
CA SER A 18 -9.89 20.49 -31.90
C SER A 18 -9.80 21.95 -31.39
N ASP A 19 -10.89 22.71 -31.46
CA ASP A 19 -10.93 24.12 -31.04
C ASP A 19 -11.18 24.33 -29.53
N LEU A 20 -11.62 23.30 -28.80
CA LEU A 20 -11.87 23.40 -27.35
C LEU A 20 -10.59 23.20 -26.51
N ILE A 21 -9.55 22.63 -27.10
CA ILE A 21 -8.27 22.30 -26.47
C ILE A 21 -7.27 23.43 -26.78
N THR A 22 -7.36 24.53 -26.03
CA THR A 22 -6.38 25.63 -26.10
C THR A 22 -5.03 25.20 -25.53
N ASP A 23 -3.94 25.79 -26.03
CA ASP A 23 -2.58 25.53 -25.51
C ASP A 23 -2.48 25.73 -23.99
N GLU A 24 -3.19 26.72 -23.46
CA GLU A 24 -3.27 26.98 -22.01
C GLU A 24 -3.89 25.82 -21.23
N LYS A 25 -4.98 25.23 -21.74
CA LYS A 25 -5.63 24.08 -21.09
C LYS A 25 -4.73 22.84 -21.10
N VAL A 26 -4.06 22.58 -22.23
CA VAL A 26 -3.13 21.44 -22.33
C VAL A 26 -1.92 21.63 -21.42
N ASN A 27 -1.38 22.85 -21.35
CA ASN A 27 -0.28 23.16 -20.44
C ASN A 27 -0.70 23.01 -18.98
N PHE A 28 -1.89 23.49 -18.61
CA PHE A 28 -2.44 23.32 -17.26
C PHE A 28 -2.59 21.83 -16.91
N LEU A 29 -3.24 21.03 -17.78
CA LEU A 29 -3.42 19.59 -17.56
C LEU A 29 -2.09 18.85 -17.41
N LEU A 30 -1.10 19.19 -18.23
CA LEU A 30 0.21 18.55 -18.18
C LEU A 30 0.98 18.93 -16.91
N LEU A 31 0.84 20.17 -16.43
CA LEU A 31 1.46 20.63 -15.19
C LEU A 31 0.80 19.96 -13.98
N GLU A 32 -0.53 19.96 -13.91
CA GLU A 32 -1.31 19.30 -12.87
C GLU A 32 -1.01 17.79 -12.82
N ALA A 33 -0.94 17.13 -13.98
CA ALA A 33 -0.62 15.70 -14.05
C ALA A 33 0.80 15.39 -13.54
N LYS A 34 1.77 16.28 -13.77
CA LYS A 34 3.13 16.13 -13.22
C LYS A 34 3.15 16.31 -11.70
N GLU A 35 2.44 17.30 -11.18
CA GLU A 35 2.32 17.55 -9.75
C GLU A 35 1.63 16.38 -9.04
N GLN A 36 0.52 15.88 -9.60
CA GLN A 36 -0.18 14.71 -9.04
C GLN A 36 0.65 13.42 -9.12
N LEU A 37 1.41 13.21 -10.19
CA LEU A 37 2.34 12.08 -10.24
C LEU A 37 3.42 12.20 -9.15
N ALA A 38 3.99 13.40 -8.95
CA ALA A 38 4.96 13.62 -7.89
C ALA A 38 4.37 13.35 -6.50
N ALA A 39 3.15 13.83 -6.24
CA ALA A 39 2.42 13.59 -4.99
C ALA A 39 2.16 12.10 -4.75
N THR A 40 1.65 11.36 -5.76
CA THR A 40 1.38 9.92 -5.62
C THR A 40 2.63 9.08 -5.38
N VAL A 41 3.77 9.47 -5.95
CA VAL A 41 5.07 8.84 -5.67
C VAL A 41 5.54 9.16 -4.25
N ALA A 42 5.38 10.41 -3.79
CA ALA A 42 5.70 10.77 -2.41
C ALA A 42 4.84 10.01 -1.39
N ASP A 43 3.55 9.83 -1.67
CA ASP A 43 2.65 9.01 -0.85
C ASP A 43 3.10 7.54 -0.82
N ALA A 44 3.57 6.99 -1.94
CA ALA A 44 4.11 5.64 -2.01
C ALA A 44 5.35 5.48 -1.11
N GLU A 45 6.25 6.48 -1.10
CA GLU A 45 7.42 6.49 -0.24
C GLU A 45 7.04 6.61 1.25
N ALA A 46 6.06 7.45 1.57
CA ALA A 46 5.54 7.60 2.93
C ALA A 46 4.89 6.29 3.43
N LEU A 47 4.12 5.61 2.58
CA LEU A 47 3.55 4.29 2.87
C LEU A 47 4.64 3.24 3.10
N ASN A 48 5.67 3.20 2.25
CA ASN A 48 6.79 2.28 2.41
C ASN A 48 7.52 2.52 3.74
N LYS A 49 7.84 3.78 4.06
CA LYS A 49 8.49 4.15 5.33
C LYS A 49 7.63 3.73 6.54
N THR A 50 6.33 3.96 6.48
CA THR A 50 5.38 3.54 7.52
C THR A 50 5.34 2.02 7.65
N GLY A 51 5.32 1.29 6.53
CA GLY A 51 5.38 -0.17 6.50
C GLY A 51 6.66 -0.72 7.12
N VAL A 52 7.82 -0.12 6.84
CA VAL A 52 9.11 -0.50 7.43
C VAL A 52 9.11 -0.28 8.94
N TYR A 53 8.62 0.87 9.43
CA TYR A 53 8.52 1.11 10.87
C TYR A 53 7.56 0.15 11.55
N LEU A 54 6.41 -0.13 10.95
CA LEU A 54 5.45 -1.10 11.46
C LEU A 54 6.08 -2.49 11.56
N LEU A 55 6.74 -2.96 10.50
CA LEU A 55 7.43 -4.25 10.50
C LEU A 55 8.53 -4.30 11.56
N GLY A 56 9.35 -3.25 11.68
CA GLY A 56 10.38 -3.15 12.71
C GLY A 56 9.81 -3.23 14.13
N GLY A 57 8.68 -2.55 14.38
CA GLY A 57 7.94 -2.62 15.63
C GLY A 57 7.39 -4.02 15.92
N LEU A 58 6.74 -4.65 14.94
CA LEU A 58 6.19 -6.00 15.05
C LEU A 58 7.28 -7.05 15.30
N LEU A 59 8.43 -6.96 14.62
CA LEU A 59 9.56 -7.85 14.83
C LEU A 59 10.16 -7.67 16.22
N THR A 60 10.34 -6.43 16.67
CA THR A 60 10.85 -6.14 18.02
C THR A 60 9.91 -6.70 19.09
N ALA A 61 8.61 -6.48 18.95
CA ALA A 61 7.59 -7.02 19.86
C ALA A 61 7.60 -8.56 19.86
N THR A 62 7.68 -9.18 18.68
CA THR A 62 7.75 -10.64 18.54
C THR A 62 9.01 -11.20 19.19
N SER A 63 10.18 -10.59 18.98
CA SER A 63 11.42 -11.01 19.63
C SER A 63 11.34 -10.89 21.16
N ALA A 64 10.75 -9.82 21.68
CA ALA A 64 10.53 -9.65 23.12
C ALA A 64 9.57 -10.72 23.68
N LEU A 65 8.48 -11.00 22.97
CA LEU A 65 7.53 -12.05 23.36
C LEU A 65 8.16 -13.44 23.34
N VAL A 66 8.98 -13.76 22.33
CA VAL A 66 9.74 -15.02 22.27
C VAL A 66 10.67 -15.12 23.47
N ALA A 67 11.48 -14.09 23.75
CA ALA A 67 12.41 -14.09 24.87
C ALA A 67 11.67 -14.26 26.22
N PHE A 68 10.57 -13.54 26.41
CA PHE A 68 9.77 -13.64 27.64
C PHE A 68 9.13 -15.02 27.79
N THR A 69 8.57 -15.57 26.71
CA THR A 69 7.99 -16.92 26.68
C THR A 69 9.04 -17.98 27.00
N SER A 70 10.22 -17.93 26.36
CA SER A 70 11.32 -18.84 26.65
C SER A 70 11.80 -18.76 28.10
N SER A 71 11.82 -17.57 28.70
CA SER A 71 12.20 -17.39 30.11
C SER A 71 11.24 -18.09 31.08
N GLN A 72 9.94 -18.17 30.75
CA GLN A 72 8.96 -18.88 31.58
C GLN A 72 9.21 -20.40 31.57
N PHE A 73 9.73 -20.94 30.46
CA PHE A 73 10.07 -22.36 30.36
C PHE A 73 11.37 -22.74 31.09
N THR A 74 12.37 -21.85 31.08
CA THR A 74 13.68 -22.13 31.72
C THR A 74 13.68 -21.88 33.23
N ALA A 75 12.72 -21.11 33.75
CA ALA A 75 12.65 -20.75 35.17
C ALA A 75 12.21 -21.88 36.11
N MET A 76 11.73 -23.03 35.62
CA MET A 76 11.15 -24.09 36.47
C MET A 76 11.70 -25.49 36.16
N LYS A 77 12.00 -26.25 37.22
CA LYS A 77 12.63 -27.59 37.15
C LYS A 77 11.67 -28.73 36.80
N SER A 78 10.35 -28.53 36.88
CA SER A 78 9.33 -29.56 36.66
C SER A 78 8.21 -29.05 35.77
N PHE A 79 7.74 -29.90 34.84
CA PHE A 79 6.66 -29.60 33.88
C PHE A 79 5.30 -29.39 34.57
N ALA A 80 5.10 -30.00 35.74
CA ALA A 80 3.88 -29.88 36.54
C ALA A 80 3.79 -28.54 37.29
N ASP A 81 4.92 -27.89 37.55
CA ASP A 81 4.97 -26.59 38.26
C ASP A 81 4.87 -25.40 37.31
N GLN A 82 4.92 -25.64 35.99
CA GLN A 82 4.90 -24.60 34.98
C GLN A 82 3.58 -23.82 35.02
N ARG A 83 3.70 -22.49 34.90
CA ARG A 83 2.58 -21.55 34.86
C ARG A 83 1.88 -21.60 33.50
N TRP A 84 1.26 -22.73 33.17
CA TRP A 84 0.51 -22.93 31.92
C TRP A 84 -0.50 -21.83 31.60
N PRO A 85 -1.23 -21.27 32.59
CA PRO A 85 -2.13 -20.13 32.34
C PRO A 85 -1.44 -18.85 31.87
N VAL A 86 -0.12 -18.71 32.08
CA VAL A 86 0.68 -17.57 31.57
C VAL A 86 1.37 -17.94 30.26
N ILE A 87 1.87 -19.17 30.16
CA ILE A 87 2.63 -19.65 29.00
C ILE A 87 1.75 -19.75 27.75
N ILE A 88 0.53 -20.27 27.87
CA ILE A 88 -0.38 -20.48 26.73
C ILE A 88 -0.77 -19.13 26.09
N PRO A 89 -1.24 -18.11 26.83
CA PRO A 89 -1.55 -16.81 26.24
C PRO A 89 -0.34 -16.11 25.62
N LEU A 90 0.84 -16.24 26.23
CA LEU A 90 2.09 -15.71 25.66
C LEU A 90 2.41 -16.37 24.32
N LEU A 91 2.32 -17.70 24.22
CA LEU A 91 2.56 -18.43 22.98
C LEU A 91 1.59 -18.02 21.88
N VAL A 92 0.30 -17.95 22.19
CA VAL A 92 -0.74 -17.53 21.23
C VAL A 92 -0.48 -16.12 20.72
N THR A 93 -0.18 -15.19 21.63
CA THR A 93 0.12 -13.79 21.27
C THR A 93 1.39 -13.70 20.43
N THR A 94 2.43 -14.47 20.77
CA THR A 94 3.69 -14.53 20.00
C THR A 94 3.47 -15.02 18.57
N ILE A 95 2.70 -16.12 18.41
CA ILE A 95 2.39 -16.68 17.09
C ILE A 95 1.55 -15.69 16.29
N TYR A 96 0.58 -15.04 16.92
CA TYR A 96 -0.26 -14.02 16.29
C TYR A 96 0.56 -12.84 15.74
N THR A 97 1.44 -12.26 16.56
CA THR A 97 2.28 -11.12 16.13
C THR A 97 3.30 -11.54 15.06
N ALA A 98 3.83 -12.77 15.13
CA ALA A 98 4.73 -13.30 14.12
C ALA A 98 4.05 -13.47 12.76
N ILE A 99 2.82 -14.02 12.74
CA ILE A 99 2.03 -14.16 11.51
C ILE A 99 1.75 -12.80 10.90
N ASP A 100 1.37 -11.81 11.72
CA ASP A 100 1.08 -10.46 11.24
C ASP A 100 2.33 -9.78 10.64
N ALA A 101 3.49 -9.92 11.28
CA ALA A 101 4.77 -9.43 10.75
C ALA A 101 5.09 -10.05 9.38
N VAL A 102 4.91 -11.36 9.22
CA VAL A 102 5.13 -12.06 7.94
C VAL A 102 4.15 -11.57 6.87
N LEU A 103 2.87 -11.38 7.21
CA LEU A 103 1.87 -10.87 6.27
C LEU A 103 2.20 -9.45 5.81
N VAL A 104 2.56 -8.54 6.72
CA VAL A 104 2.97 -7.17 6.39
C VAL A 104 4.21 -7.19 5.49
N MET A 105 5.21 -8.02 5.82
CA MET A 105 6.43 -8.17 5.01
C MET A 105 6.10 -8.65 3.58
N TRP A 106 5.27 -9.68 3.44
CA TRP A 106 4.96 -10.29 2.14
C TRP A 106 4.05 -9.41 1.27
N THR A 107 3.09 -8.70 1.87
CA THR A 107 2.03 -8.00 1.12
C THR A 107 2.31 -6.51 0.91
N ALA A 108 2.89 -5.83 1.92
CA ALA A 108 3.14 -4.40 1.88
C ALA A 108 4.56 -4.05 1.42
N LEU A 109 5.55 -4.88 1.76
CA LEU A 109 6.98 -4.57 1.56
C LEU A 109 7.68 -5.44 0.50
N SER A 110 6.96 -6.35 -0.15
CA SER A 110 7.48 -7.00 -1.35
C SER A 110 7.79 -5.95 -2.41
N CYS A 111 8.95 -6.06 -3.07
CA CYS A 111 9.39 -5.13 -4.10
C CYS A 111 8.33 -4.99 -5.19
N LYS A 112 7.52 -3.94 -5.11
CA LYS A 112 6.65 -3.49 -6.19
C LYS A 112 7.37 -2.34 -6.87
N GLU A 113 7.70 -2.52 -8.15
CA GLU A 113 8.28 -1.43 -8.95
C GLU A 113 7.33 -0.23 -8.90
N LEU A 114 7.83 1.00 -8.74
CA LEU A 114 7.04 2.21 -8.90
C LEU A 114 7.29 2.77 -10.30
N GLU A 115 6.22 3.11 -11.03
CA GLU A 115 6.37 3.80 -12.31
C GLU A 115 6.68 5.27 -12.01
N HIS A 116 7.96 5.63 -12.06
CA HIS A 116 8.42 6.99 -11.77
C HIS A 116 8.08 7.95 -12.93
N GLY A 117 8.04 9.24 -12.60
CA GLY A 117 8.04 10.32 -13.57
C GLY A 117 9.36 10.29 -14.35
N GLY A 118 9.29 9.86 -15.59
CA GLY A 118 10.48 9.74 -16.44
C GLY A 118 10.09 9.33 -17.84
N ASN A 119 10.48 10.16 -18.79
CA ASN A 119 10.60 9.74 -20.18
C ASN A 119 11.65 8.63 -20.20
N THR A 120 11.23 7.40 -20.46
CA THR A 120 12.17 6.38 -20.93
C THR A 120 12.90 6.99 -22.12
N PRO A 121 14.24 7.14 -22.09
CA PRO A 121 14.99 7.94 -23.07
C PRO A 121 14.81 7.46 -24.52
N LYS A 122 14.24 6.28 -24.72
CA LYS A 122 13.88 5.71 -26.02
C LYS A 122 12.79 6.47 -26.80
N ASN A 123 12.01 7.35 -26.17
CA ASN A 123 10.87 8.02 -26.82
C ASN A 123 10.99 9.55 -26.97
N LEU A 124 12.12 10.16 -26.58
CA LEU A 124 12.28 11.63 -26.63
C LEU A 124 12.55 12.17 -28.04
N ALA A 125 13.13 11.38 -28.93
CA ALA A 125 13.53 11.80 -30.26
C ALA A 125 13.13 10.73 -31.29
N ASN A 126 11.83 10.66 -31.60
CA ASN A 126 11.32 9.83 -32.68
C ASN A 126 10.98 10.72 -33.88
N PRO A 127 11.45 10.42 -35.10
CA PRO A 127 11.09 11.15 -36.33
C PRO A 127 9.59 11.36 -36.50
N THR A 128 8.74 10.44 -36.03
CA THR A 128 7.28 10.56 -36.08
C THR A 128 6.71 11.56 -35.08
N LEU A 129 7.39 11.81 -33.96
CA LEU A 129 7.00 12.83 -32.97
C LEU A 129 7.32 14.24 -33.47
N PHE A 130 8.39 14.41 -34.24
CA PHE A 130 8.74 15.72 -34.83
C PHE A 130 7.75 16.19 -35.90
N SER A 131 6.94 15.30 -36.45
CA SER A 131 5.87 15.64 -37.41
C SER A 131 4.51 15.93 -36.79
N LEU A 132 4.35 15.72 -35.48
CA LEU A 132 3.09 15.93 -34.76
C LEU A 132 2.97 17.36 -34.22
N ASP A 133 1.75 17.88 -34.16
CA ASP A 133 1.47 19.16 -33.50
C ASP A 133 1.80 19.07 -32.00
N LEU A 134 2.42 20.12 -31.46
CA LEU A 134 2.87 20.21 -30.08
C LEU A 134 1.71 20.00 -29.09
N ARG A 135 0.49 20.44 -29.44
CA ARG A 135 -0.72 20.24 -28.64
C ARG A 135 -1.08 18.76 -28.47
N LEU A 136 -1.07 18.01 -29.57
CA LEU A 136 -1.32 16.57 -29.59
C LEU A 136 -0.25 15.81 -28.79
N LEU A 137 1.00 16.25 -28.91
CA LEU A 137 2.14 15.70 -28.18
C LEU A 137 1.98 15.87 -26.65
N LYS A 138 1.67 17.09 -26.20
CA LYS A 138 1.44 17.38 -24.78
C LYS A 138 0.20 16.68 -24.24
N PHE A 139 -0.89 16.61 -25.01
CA PHE A 139 -2.09 15.90 -24.61
C PHE A 139 -1.85 14.39 -24.46
N SER A 140 -1.11 13.78 -25.39
CA SER A 140 -0.68 12.38 -25.30
C SER A 140 0.20 12.13 -24.08
N GLU A 141 1.11 13.06 -23.75
CA GLU A 141 1.92 12.99 -22.53
C GLU A 141 1.05 13.07 -21.27
N ALA A 142 0.06 13.97 -21.22
CA ALA A 142 -0.88 14.08 -20.11
C ALA A 142 -1.70 12.79 -19.90
N MET A 143 -2.18 12.17 -20.98
CA MET A 143 -2.84 10.85 -20.92
C MET A 143 -1.89 9.76 -20.43
N SER A 144 -0.61 9.79 -20.83
CA SER A 144 0.40 8.87 -20.30
C SER A 144 0.63 9.06 -18.80
N TYR A 145 0.68 10.31 -18.31
CA TYR A 145 0.77 10.60 -16.88
C TYR A 145 -0.45 10.07 -16.13
N GLN A 146 -1.65 10.27 -16.65
CA GLN A 146 -2.88 9.77 -16.03
C GLN A 146 -2.84 8.24 -15.84
N GLY A 147 -2.43 7.48 -16.87
CA GLY A 147 -2.29 6.03 -16.75
C GLY A 147 -1.25 5.59 -15.71
N ARG A 148 -0.18 6.38 -15.50
CA ARG A 148 0.81 6.11 -14.43
C ARG A 148 0.25 6.45 -13.05
N ILE A 149 -0.47 7.56 -12.92
CA ILE A 149 -1.14 7.97 -11.68
C ILE A 149 -2.12 6.89 -11.24
N GLU A 150 -2.99 6.42 -12.13
CA GLU A 150 -3.98 5.38 -11.83
C GLU A 150 -3.31 4.08 -11.33
N LYS A 151 -2.26 3.63 -12.02
CA LYS A 151 -1.48 2.45 -11.59
C LYS A 151 -0.82 2.66 -10.22
N ASN A 152 -0.23 3.83 -9.98
CA ASN A 152 0.43 4.12 -8.71
C ASN A 152 -0.59 4.24 -7.57
N LEU A 153 -1.78 4.82 -7.81
CA LEU A 153 -2.87 4.88 -6.84
C LEU A 153 -3.37 3.48 -6.47
N GLU A 154 -3.63 2.63 -7.46
CA GLU A 154 -4.05 1.24 -7.21
C GLU A 154 -2.99 0.49 -6.39
N ARG A 155 -1.70 0.68 -6.71
CA ARG A 155 -0.60 0.08 -5.95
C ARG A 155 -0.52 0.62 -4.52
N ASN A 156 -0.68 1.92 -4.33
CA ASN A 156 -0.69 2.55 -3.02
C ASN A 156 -1.84 2.01 -2.15
N GLU A 157 -3.03 1.80 -2.74
CA GLU A 157 -4.16 1.18 -2.05
C GLU A 157 -3.86 -0.28 -1.65
N GLN A 158 -3.27 -1.05 -2.57
CA GLN A 158 -2.85 -2.44 -2.32
C GLN A 158 -1.77 -2.56 -1.22
N VAL A 159 -0.97 -1.52 -0.99
CA VAL A 159 0.04 -1.47 0.10
C VAL A 159 -0.55 -0.91 1.39
N GLY A 160 -1.37 0.13 1.30
CA GLY A 160 -1.98 0.81 2.43
C GLY A 160 -2.98 -0.07 3.20
N SER A 161 -3.76 -0.89 2.49
CA SER A 161 -4.73 -1.80 3.12
C SER A 161 -4.07 -2.82 4.08
N PRO A 162 -3.02 -3.57 3.67
CA PRO A 162 -2.25 -4.42 4.58
C PRO A 162 -1.59 -3.68 5.74
N ILE A 163 -1.05 -2.47 5.53
CA ILE A 163 -0.45 -1.67 6.62
C ILE A 163 -1.50 -1.34 7.68
N ASN A 164 -2.68 -0.86 7.25
CA ASN A 164 -3.78 -0.55 8.17
C ASN A 164 -4.26 -1.80 8.92
N ARG A 165 -4.32 -2.95 8.24
CA ARG A 165 -4.61 -4.23 8.89
C ARG A 165 -3.57 -4.57 9.95
N GLY A 166 -2.27 -4.42 9.66
CA GLY A 166 -1.20 -4.69 10.61
C GLY A 166 -1.24 -3.76 11.84
N ILE A 167 -1.58 -2.49 11.66
CA ILE A 167 -1.80 -1.55 12.78
C ILE A 167 -2.96 -2.05 13.67
N LYS A 168 -4.09 -2.42 13.06
CA LYS A 168 -5.24 -2.97 13.80
C LYS A 168 -4.89 -4.26 14.53
N ALA A 169 -4.10 -5.14 13.91
CA ALA A 169 -3.63 -6.38 14.50
C ALA A 169 -2.71 -6.13 15.71
N ALA A 170 -1.75 -5.20 15.58
CA ALA A 170 -0.90 -4.79 16.69
C ALA A 170 -1.72 -4.28 17.90
N CYS A 171 -2.79 -3.51 17.66
CA CYS A 171 -3.71 -3.07 18.70
C CYS A 171 -4.55 -4.21 19.33
N LEU A 172 -4.81 -5.29 18.58
CA LEU A 172 -5.56 -6.46 19.06
C LEU A 172 -4.70 -7.43 19.88
N ALA A 173 -3.38 -7.45 19.70
CA ALA A 173 -2.45 -8.33 20.42
C ALA A 173 -2.62 -8.33 21.96
N PRO A 174 -2.73 -7.19 22.68
CA PRO A 174 -2.95 -7.20 24.13
C PRO A 174 -4.33 -7.74 24.52
N LEU A 175 -5.37 -7.53 23.70
CA LEU A 175 -6.70 -8.07 23.95
C LEU A 175 -6.71 -9.59 23.81
N ILE A 176 -6.01 -10.13 22.81
CA ILE A 176 -5.82 -11.58 22.63
C ILE A 176 -5.15 -12.15 23.87
N PHE A 177 -4.07 -11.54 24.35
CA PHE A 177 -3.42 -11.97 25.59
C PHE A 177 -4.40 -12.04 26.77
N ILE A 178 -5.17 -10.97 27.01
CA ILE A 178 -6.12 -10.90 28.12
C ILE A 178 -7.20 -11.98 28.00
N VAL A 179 -7.78 -12.18 26.82
CA VAL A 179 -8.84 -13.18 26.59
C VAL A 179 -8.33 -14.58 26.91
N PHE A 180 -7.13 -14.94 26.42
CA PHE A 180 -6.56 -16.25 26.69
C PHE A 180 -6.08 -16.39 28.13
N PHE A 181 -5.64 -15.31 28.78
CA PHE A 181 -5.21 -15.32 30.19
C PHE A 181 -6.38 -15.48 31.16
N VAL A 182 -7.53 -14.84 30.89
CA VAL A 182 -8.74 -14.98 31.70
C VAL A 182 -9.42 -16.33 31.50
N ALA A 183 -9.23 -16.96 30.33
CA ALA A 183 -9.81 -18.25 29.99
C ALA A 183 -8.97 -19.48 30.41
N ALA A 184 -7.73 -19.28 30.86
CA ALA A 184 -6.76 -20.34 31.20
C ALA A 184 -6.59 -20.54 32.71
#